data_AF-A0A9W9YQC9-F1
#
_entry.id   AF-A0A9W9YQC9-F1
#
_cell.length_a   1.000
_cell.length_b   1.000
_cell.length_c   1.000
_cell.angle_alpha   90.00
_cell.angle_beta   90.00
_cell.angle_gamma   90.00
#
_symmetry.space_group_name_H-M   'P 1'
#
loop_
_entity.id
_entity.type
_entity.pdbx_description
1 polymer ?
#
loop_
_entity_poly.entity_id
_entity_poly.type
_entity_poly.pdbx_seq_one_letter_code
_entity_poly.pdbx_strand_id
1 'polypeptide(L)'
;MADEGEVHYTFADNLAPYFLLIFSPIFVIICLFGVFYTYLATEDFPESCLNQYSPCYFGLLVPTSIPVFVVFMYFNWMGLKFFIHN
;
A
#
# COMPACT_ATOMS: atom_id res chain seq x y z
N MET A 1 15.61 3.03 40.84
CA MET A 1 15.91 1.69 40.32
C MET A 1 14.97 1.52 39.15
N ALA A 2 15.52 1.55 37.94
CA ALA A 2 14.79 1.60 36.69
C ALA A 2 14.23 0.23 36.36
N ASP A 3 12.93 0.14 36.10
CA ASP A 3 12.30 -0.96 35.37
C ASP A 3 10.91 -0.51 34.83
N GLU A 4 10.90 0.51 33.97
CA GLU A 4 9.69 1.02 33.28
C GLU A 4 9.85 0.89 31.74
N GLY A 5 10.41 -0.23 31.27
CA GLY A 5 10.88 -0.38 29.89
C GLY A 5 10.28 -1.53 29.08
N GLU A 6 9.45 -2.39 29.66
CA GLU A 6 9.11 -3.66 29.02
C GLU A 6 7.62 -3.80 28.66
N VAL A 7 7.40 -3.93 27.36
CA VAL A 7 6.24 -4.57 26.70
C VAL A 7 4.95 -3.75 26.64
N HIS A 8 4.86 -2.80 25.71
CA HIS A 8 3.54 -2.45 25.13
C HIS A 8 3.60 -2.06 23.65
N TYR A 9 4.45 -2.75 22.86
CA TYR A 9 4.66 -2.46 21.44
C TYR A 9 4.34 -3.64 20.48
N THR A 10 3.74 -4.72 20.99
CA THR A 10 3.62 -6.00 20.28
C THR A 10 2.89 -5.94 18.93
N PHE A 11 1.86 -5.10 18.78
CA PHE A 11 1.08 -5.05 17.54
C PHE A 11 1.72 -4.18 16.45
N ALA A 12 2.23 -3.01 16.81
CA ALA A 12 2.86 -2.08 15.86
C ALA A 12 4.24 -2.57 15.41
N ASP A 13 5.03 -3.16 16.32
CA ASP A 13 6.40 -3.59 15.99
C ASP A 13 6.48 -4.98 15.35
N ASN A 14 5.48 -5.85 15.58
CA ASN A 14 5.47 -7.17 14.97
C ASN A 14 4.42 -7.27 13.86
N LEU A 15 3.14 -7.00 14.13
CA LEU A 15 2.09 -7.28 13.15
C LEU A 15 2.07 -6.28 11.97
N ALA A 16 2.25 -4.98 12.23
CA ALA A 16 2.21 -3.98 11.16
C ALA A 16 3.28 -4.19 10.08
N PRO A 17 4.57 -4.47 10.38
CA PRO A 17 5.55 -4.73 9.34
C PRO A 17 5.26 -6.02 8.58
N TYR A 18 4.80 -7.11 9.23
CA TYR A 18 4.41 -8.33 8.52
C TYR A 18 3.16 -8.12 7.65
N PHE A 19 2.17 -7.39 8.15
CA PHE A 19 0.97 -7.06 7.39
C PHE A 19 1.32 -6.20 6.18
N LEU A 20 2.13 -5.15 6.34
CA LEU A 20 2.60 -4.33 5.22
C LEU A 20 3.45 -5.16 4.24
N LEU A 21 4.37 -6.00 4.73
CA LEU A 21 5.23 -6.83 3.88
C LEU A 21 4.46 -7.88 3.09
N ILE A 22 3.33 -8.37 3.59
CA ILE A 22 2.54 -9.41 2.91
C ILE A 22 1.42 -8.79 2.08
N PHE A 23 0.63 -7.89 2.64
CA PHE A 23 -0.50 -7.29 1.94
C PHE A 23 -0.09 -6.30 0.85
N SER A 24 0.98 -5.51 1.05
CA SER A 24 1.45 -4.56 0.04
C SER A 24 1.80 -5.24 -1.30
N PRO A 25 2.68 -6.26 -1.35
CA PRO A 25 3.01 -6.91 -2.62
C PRO A 25 1.83 -7.69 -3.21
N ILE A 26 1.02 -8.36 -2.39
CA ILE A 26 -0.18 -9.07 -2.89
C ILE A 26 -1.12 -8.09 -3.58
N PHE A 27 -1.33 -6.91 -2.98
CA PHE A 27 -2.21 -5.90 -3.54
C PHE A 27 -1.67 -5.33 -4.85
N VAL A 28 -0.37 -4.98 -4.89
CA VAL A 28 0.30 -4.54 -6.11
C VAL A 28 0.20 -5.59 -7.21
N ILE A 29 0.39 -6.88 -6.89
CA ILE A 29 0.26 -7.99 -7.83
C ILE A 29 -1.17 -8.08 -8.38
N ILE A 30 -2.19 -7.97 -7.53
CA ILE A 30 -3.60 -8.02 -7.96
C ILE A 30 -3.90 -6.86 -8.92
N CYS A 31 -3.48 -5.64 -8.59
CA CYS A 31 -3.68 -4.50 -9.46
C CYS A 31 -2.91 -4.61 -10.78
N LEU A 32 -1.66 -5.08 -10.76
CA LEU A 32 -0.89 -5.36 -11.97
C LEU A 32 -1.57 -6.42 -12.83
N PHE A 33 -2.13 -7.46 -12.21
CA PHE A 33 -2.90 -8.47 -12.92
C PHE A 33 -4.15 -7.88 -13.57
N GLY A 34 -4.84 -6.96 -12.90
CA GLY A 34 -5.97 -6.21 -13.47
C GLY A 34 -5.57 -5.34 -14.67
N VAL A 35 -4.42 -4.65 -14.59
CA VAL A 35 -3.87 -3.86 -15.71
C VAL A 35 -3.47 -4.77 -16.87
N PHE A 36 -2.84 -5.91 -16.59
CA PHE A 36 -2.44 -6.87 -17.62
C PHE A 36 -3.65 -7.53 -18.28
N TYR A 37 -4.68 -7.87 -17.49
CA TYR A 37 -5.93 -8.41 -18.00
C TYR A 37 -6.65 -7.41 -18.90
N THR A 38 -6.73 -6.14 -18.49
CA THR A 38 -7.34 -5.09 -19.31
C THR A 38 -6.56 -4.88 -20.61
N TYR A 39 -5.23 -4.85 -20.57
CA TYR A 39 -4.38 -4.80 -21.77
C TYR A 39 -4.64 -5.97 -22.73
N LEU A 40 -4.77 -7.19 -22.24
CA LEU A 40 -5.02 -8.37 -23.08
C LEU A 40 -6.47 -8.47 -23.59
N ALA A 41 -7.44 -7.98 -22.81
CA ALA A 41 -8.86 -8.08 -23.13
C ALA A 41 -9.37 -6.93 -24.01
N THR A 42 -8.64 -5.81 -24.09
CA THR A 42 -9.01 -4.68 -24.95
C THR A 42 -8.20 -4.71 -26.23
N GLU A 43 -8.91 -4.78 -27.37
CA GLU A 43 -8.28 -4.86 -28.69
C GLU A 43 -7.52 -3.58 -29.07
N ASP A 44 -7.93 -2.42 -28.55
CA ASP A 44 -7.33 -1.10 -28.80
C ASP A 44 -6.80 -0.45 -27.51
N PHE A 45 -5.99 -1.16 -26.71
CA PHE A 45 -5.43 -0.55 -25.51
C PHE A 45 -4.55 0.67 -25.88
N PRO A 46 -4.77 1.86 -25.29
CA PRO A 46 -4.08 3.05 -25.75
C PRO A 46 -2.58 2.97 -25.47
N GLU A 47 -1.76 3.07 -26.53
CA GLU A 47 -0.29 3.06 -26.40
C GLU A 47 0.23 4.19 -25.51
N SER A 48 -0.52 5.30 -25.45
CA SER A 48 -0.24 6.40 -24.53
C SER A 48 -0.15 5.91 -23.09
N CYS A 49 -0.95 4.94 -22.66
CA CYS A 49 -0.95 4.39 -21.30
C CYS A 49 0.31 3.57 -20.97
N LEU A 50 1.14 3.23 -21.97
CA LEU A 50 2.45 2.61 -21.78
C LEU A 50 3.58 3.64 -21.58
N ASN A 51 3.33 4.90 -21.96
CA ASN A 51 4.30 5.98 -21.83
C ASN A 51 4.25 6.59 -20.42
N GLN A 52 5.38 6.57 -19.71
CA GLN A 52 5.52 7.08 -18.33
C GLN A 52 5.23 8.59 -18.20
N TYR A 53 5.28 9.34 -19.31
CA TYR A 53 4.98 10.77 -19.33
C TYR A 53 3.51 11.07 -19.65
N SER A 54 2.69 10.05 -19.92
CA SER A 54 1.30 10.27 -20.26
C SER A 54 0.40 10.34 -19.03
N PRO A 55 -0.67 11.16 -19.09
CA PRO A 55 -1.66 11.20 -18.01
C PRO A 55 -2.41 9.87 -17.86
N CYS A 56 -2.51 9.04 -18.92
CA CYS A 56 -3.16 7.74 -18.83
C CYS A 56 -2.38 6.77 -17.94
N TYR A 57 -1.04 6.77 -18.04
CA TYR A 57 -0.19 5.93 -17.19
C TYR A 57 -0.40 6.23 -15.70
N PHE A 58 -0.46 7.52 -15.34
CA PHE A 58 -0.79 7.93 -13.98
C PHE A 58 -2.23 7.54 -13.59
N GLY A 59 -3.18 7.68 -14.51
CA GLY A 59 -4.57 7.24 -14.30
C GLY A 59 -4.69 5.75 -13.94
N LEU A 60 -3.84 4.88 -14.51
CA LEU A 60 -3.75 3.46 -14.17
C LEU A 60 -3.03 3.22 -12.84
N LEU A 61 -2.02 4.03 -12.51
CA LEU A 61 -1.26 3.94 -11.25
C LEU A 61 -2.04 4.41 -10.02
N VAL A 62 -2.97 5.34 -10.19
CA VAL A 62 -3.80 5.87 -9.10
C VAL A 62 -4.59 4.76 -8.38
N PRO A 63 -5.40 3.93 -9.05
CA PRO A 63 -6.12 2.83 -8.38
C PRO A 63 -5.18 1.76 -7.79
N THR A 64 -3.94 1.65 -8.27
CA THR A 64 -2.90 0.78 -7.68
C THR A 64 -2.33 1.37 -6.38
N SER A 65 -2.07 2.68 -6.36
CA SER A 65 -1.34 3.36 -5.29
C SER A 65 -2.23 3.84 -4.15
N ILE A 66 -3.50 4.17 -4.41
CA ILE A 66 -4.45 4.62 -3.37
C ILE A 66 -4.56 3.62 -2.22
N PRO A 67 -4.75 2.31 -2.44
CA PRO A 67 -5.00 1.39 -1.32
C PRO A 67 -3.73 1.17 -0.49
N VAL A 68 -2.56 1.13 -1.13
CA VAL A 68 -1.26 1.11 -0.42
C VAL A 68 -1.11 2.36 0.44
N PHE A 69 -1.45 3.54 -0.10
CA PHE A 69 -1.42 4.79 0.63
C PHE A 69 -2.39 4.81 1.82
N VAL A 70 -3.63 4.36 1.64
CA VAL A 70 -4.64 4.29 2.72
C VAL A 70 -4.19 3.36 3.83
N VAL A 71 -3.65 2.18 3.48
CA VAL A 71 -3.12 1.24 4.47
C VAL A 71 -1.96 1.87 5.24
N PHE A 72 -0.99 2.46 4.54
CA PHE A 72 0.14 3.11 5.20
C PHE A 72 -0.30 4.26 6.11
N MET A 73 -1.25 5.07 5.66
CA MET A 73 -1.79 6.18 6.42
C MET A 73 -2.58 5.69 7.64
N TYR A 74 -3.34 4.60 7.51
CA TYR A 74 -4.04 3.97 8.63
C TYR A 74 -3.08 3.45 9.70
N PHE A 75 -2.00 2.75 9.31
CA PHE A 75 -0.97 2.31 10.25
C PHE A 75 -0.22 3.47 10.87
N ASN A 76 0.10 4.51 10.11
CA ASN A 76 0.72 5.72 10.64
C ASN A 76 -0.19 6.40 11.68
N TRP A 77 -1.49 6.48 11.39
CA TRP A 77 -2.48 7.07 12.31
C TRP A 77 -2.71 6.23 13.56
N MET A 78 -2.75 4.89 13.42
CA MET A 78 -2.81 3.97 14.56
C MET A 78 -1.54 4.04 15.40
N GLY A 79 -0.36 4.10 14.78
CA GLY A 79 0.92 4.28 15.46
C GLY A 79 0.96 5.60 16.24
N LEU A 80 0.60 6.72 15.61
CA LEU A 80 0.57 8.04 16.25
C LEU A 80 -0.43 8.10 17.41
N LYS A 81 -1.60 7.46 17.29
CA LYS A 81 -2.58 7.37 18.37
C LYS A 81 -2.11 6.56 19.57
N PHE A 82 -1.29 5.54 19.36
CA PHE A 82 -0.69 4.76 20.44
C PHE A 82 0.31 5.59 21.27
N PHE A 83 1.01 6.55 20.66
CA PHE A 83 1.97 7.41 21.37
C PHE A 83 1.36 8.65 22.04
N ILE A 84 0.12 9.04 21.70
CA ILE A 84 -0.53 10.24 22.23
C ILE A 84 -1.24 10.01 23.58
N HIS A 85 -1.53 8.75 23.93
CA HIS A 85 -2.25 8.39 25.16
C HIS A 85 -1.38 7.70 26.23
N ASN A 86 -0.06 7.70 26.04
CA ASN A 86 0.94 7.32 27.05
C ASN A 86 1.80 8.54 27.39
#